data_AF-A0A2V3JE34-F1
#
_entry.id   AF-A0A2V3JE34-F1
#
_cell.length_a   1.000
_cell.length_b   1.000
_cell.length_c   1.000
_cell.angle_alpha   90.00
_cell.angle_beta   90.00
_cell.angle_gamma   90.00
#
_symmetry.space_group_name_H-M   'P 1'
#
loop_
_entity.id
_entity.type
_entity.pdbx_description
1 polymer ?
#
loop_
_entity_poly.entity_id
_entity_poly.type
_entity_poly.pdbx_seq_one_letter_code
_entity_poly.pdbx_strand_id
1 'polypeptide(L)'
;MSDKKPVYIVIDELSECIGNMIMIEKNKDAREFLQWFRSMRLQTIEDLRFIVGGSVSFDRVVRGINGLSWLNDFERVPIGGFFEGGRLKIHKEGIK
;
A
#
# COMPACT_ATOMS: atom_id res chain seq x y z
N MET A 1 6.11 8.88 -27.61
CA MET A 1 5.89 8.63 -26.16
C MET A 1 5.60 9.97 -25.54
N SER A 2 4.53 10.08 -24.74
CA SER A 2 4.14 11.33 -24.07
C SER A 2 5.28 11.83 -23.18
N ASP A 3 5.66 13.11 -23.28
CA ASP A 3 6.64 13.80 -22.40
C ASP A 3 6.14 13.98 -20.95
N LYS A 4 4.99 13.41 -20.61
CA LYS A 4 4.41 13.54 -19.28
C LYS A 4 5.17 12.66 -18.29
N LYS A 5 5.65 13.30 -17.23
CA LYS A 5 6.26 12.60 -16.10
C LYS A 5 5.16 11.88 -15.31
N PRO A 6 5.39 10.64 -14.86
CA PRO A 6 4.45 9.95 -14.00
C PRO A 6 4.25 10.72 -12.69
N VAL A 7 3.00 10.75 -12.24
CA VAL A 7 2.59 11.27 -10.93
C VAL A 7 2.51 10.09 -9.96
N TYR A 8 3.27 10.19 -8.87
CA TYR A 8 3.25 9.20 -7.80
C TYR A 8 2.42 9.70 -6.63
N ILE A 9 1.42 8.90 -6.23
CA ILE A 9 0.69 9.08 -4.98
C ILE A 9 1.26 8.07 -3.99
N VAL A 10 1.88 8.58 -2.92
CA VAL A 10 2.40 7.77 -1.83
C VAL A 10 1.44 7.87 -0.66
N ILE A 11 0.97 6.73 -0.19
CA ILE A 11 0.07 6.64 0.97
C ILE A 11 0.75 5.78 2.01
N ASP A 12 1.13 6.39 3.12
CA ASP A 12 1.73 5.68 4.24
C ASP A 12 0.65 5.16 5.20
N GLU A 13 0.92 4.04 5.86
CA GLU A 13 0.06 3.36 6.83
C GLU A 13 -1.41 3.16 6.42
N LEU A 14 -1.67 3.00 5.12
CA LEU A 14 -3.05 2.77 4.65
C LEU A 14 -3.63 1.45 5.20
N SER A 15 -2.78 0.48 5.59
CA SER A 15 -3.24 -0.75 6.23
C SER A 15 -3.93 -0.48 7.57
N GLU A 16 -3.40 0.46 8.35
CA GLU A 16 -3.97 0.85 9.63
C GLU A 16 -5.26 1.64 9.41
N CYS A 17 -5.27 2.55 8.43
CA CYS A 17 -6.46 3.31 8.04
C CYS A 17 -7.64 2.37 7.70
N ILE A 18 -7.43 1.36 6.85
CA ILE A 18 -8.45 0.36 6.52
C ILE A 18 -8.85 -0.46 7.74
N GLY A 19 -7.88 -0.87 8.57
CA GLY A 19 -8.16 -1.61 9.81
C GLY A 19 -9.09 -0.83 10.74
N ASN A 20 -8.87 0.48 10.88
CA ASN A 20 -9.70 1.36 11.69
C ASN A 20 -11.11 1.52 11.11
N MET A 21 -11.25 1.68 9.78
CA MET A 21 -12.57 1.71 9.14
C MET A 21 -13.38 0.43 9.37
N ILE A 22 -12.72 -0.73 9.31
CA ILE A 22 -13.33 -2.04 9.59
C ILE A 22 -13.82 -2.09 11.04
N MET A 23 -13.00 -1.67 12.00
CA MET A 23 -13.31 -1.73 13.43
C MET A 23 -14.41 -0.75 13.85
N ILE A 24 -14.39 0.49 13.35
CA ILE A 24 -15.28 1.57 13.80
C ILE A 24 -16.65 1.48 13.12
N GLU A 25 -16.72 1.09 11.84
CA GLU A 25 -17.91 1.31 10.99
C GLU A 25 -18.53 0.02 10.42
N LYS A 26 -18.38 -1.11 11.11
CA LYS A 26 -18.99 -2.41 10.73
C LYS A 26 -18.73 -2.79 9.25
N ASN A 27 -17.52 -2.56 8.76
CA ASN A 27 -17.01 -2.98 7.45
C ASN A 27 -17.55 -2.26 6.20
N LYS A 28 -18.65 -1.51 6.25
CA LYS A 28 -19.28 -0.97 5.03
C LYS A 28 -18.35 0.02 4.33
N ASP A 29 -17.86 0.99 5.08
CA ASP A 29 -17.04 2.09 4.58
C ASP A 29 -15.68 1.60 4.06
N ALA A 30 -15.10 0.61 4.71
CA ALA A 30 -13.87 -0.04 4.24
C ALA A 30 -14.05 -0.70 2.86
N ARG A 31 -15.20 -1.34 2.61
CA ARG A 31 -15.47 -2.00 1.32
C ARG A 31 -15.70 -0.97 0.22
N GLU A 32 -16.50 0.05 0.48
CA GLU A 32 -16.77 1.14 -0.46
C GLU A 32 -15.47 1.88 -0.82
N PHE A 33 -14.65 2.19 0.18
CA PHE A 33 -13.34 2.78 -0.04
C PHE A 33 -12.45 1.90 -0.91
N LEU A 34 -12.30 0.60 -0.62
CA LEU A 34 -11.41 -0.29 -1.40
C LEU A 34 -11.87 -0.46 -2.84
N GLN A 35 -13.19 -0.50 -3.08
CA GLN A 35 -13.77 -0.56 -4.42
C GLN A 35 -13.50 0.72 -5.22
N TRP A 36 -13.76 1.88 -4.60
CA TRP A 36 -13.43 3.17 -5.19
C TRP A 36 -11.92 3.30 -5.44
N PHE A 37 -11.11 2.93 -4.47
CA PHE A 37 -9.66 3.03 -4.59
C PHE A 37 -9.16 2.15 -5.74
N ARG A 38 -9.70 0.94 -5.90
CA ARG A 38 -9.39 0.11 -7.08
C ARG A 38 -9.83 0.75 -8.38
N SER A 39 -11.04 1.32 -8.44
CA SER A 39 -11.52 1.94 -9.67
C SER A 39 -10.60 3.09 -10.10
N MET A 40 -10.09 3.89 -9.16
CA MET A 40 -9.10 4.93 -9.44
C MET A 40 -7.77 4.38 -9.99
N ARG A 41 -7.30 3.23 -9.50
CA ARG A 41 -6.07 2.60 -10.00
C ARG A 41 -6.22 1.93 -11.36
N LEU A 42 -7.44 1.47 -11.68
CA LEU A 42 -7.76 0.85 -12.97
C LEU A 42 -8.18 1.87 -14.03
N GLN A 43 -8.55 3.08 -13.64
CA GLN A 43 -8.79 4.17 -14.60
C GLN A 43 -7.52 4.41 -15.42
N THR A 44 -7.69 4.60 -16.73
CA THR A 44 -6.63 4.74 -17.73
C THR A 44 -5.89 6.09 -17.66
N ILE A 45 -5.56 6.55 -16.45
CA ILE A 45 -4.63 7.65 -16.26
C ILE A 45 -3.24 7.03 -16.39
N GLU A 46 -2.74 6.95 -17.62
CA GLU A 46 -1.49 6.24 -17.98
C GLU A 46 -0.29 6.66 -17.10
N ASP A 47 -0.30 7.90 -16.63
CA ASP A 47 0.78 8.51 -15.88
C ASP A 47 0.59 8.45 -14.35
N LEU A 48 -0.48 7.84 -13.83
CA LEU A 48 -0.72 7.76 -12.38
C LEU A 48 -0.17 6.46 -11.79
N ARG A 49 0.58 6.56 -10.69
CA ARG A 49 1.15 5.42 -9.96
C ARG A 49 0.87 5.55 -8.47
N PHE A 50 0.57 4.44 -7.81
CA PHE A 50 0.31 4.39 -6.38
C PHE A 50 1.39 3.56 -5.68
N ILE A 51 1.97 4.11 -4.63
CA ILE A 51 2.85 3.41 -3.70
C ILE A 51 2.16 3.43 -2.35
N VAL A 52 1.93 2.24 -1.81
CA VAL A 52 1.19 2.08 -0.56
C VAL A 52 2.08 1.39 0.46
N GLY A 53 2.29 2.07 1.58
CA GLY A 53 3.02 1.57 2.74
C GLY A 53 2.08 1.03 3.82
N GLY A 54 2.64 0.18 4.67
CA GLY A 54 1.96 -0.33 5.85
C GLY A 54 2.91 -1.19 6.69
N SER A 55 2.95 -0.91 7.99
CA SER A 55 3.68 -1.71 8.98
C SER A 55 3.08 -3.11 9.17
N VAL A 56 1.79 -3.27 8.85
CA VAL A 56 1.07 -4.54 8.88
C VAL A 56 0.66 -4.97 7.47
N SER A 57 0.64 -6.29 7.26
CA SER A 57 0.22 -6.85 5.97
C SER A 57 -1.21 -6.45 5.62
N PHE A 58 -1.39 -5.74 4.51
CA PHE A 58 -2.70 -5.40 3.94
C PHE A 58 -3.60 -6.61 3.75
N ASP A 59 -3.03 -7.71 3.25
CA ASP A 59 -3.77 -8.95 3.02
C ASP A 59 -4.38 -9.49 4.31
N ARG A 60 -3.71 -9.30 5.45
CA ARG A 60 -4.23 -9.69 6.77
C ARG A 60 -5.39 -8.79 7.19
N VAL A 61 -5.30 -7.48 6.96
CA VAL A 61 -6.33 -6.50 7.33
C VAL A 61 -7.63 -6.74 6.53
N VAL A 62 -7.54 -6.93 5.21
CA VAL A 62 -8.72 -7.01 4.34
C VAL A 62 -9.35 -8.41 4.25
N ARG A 63 -8.73 -9.43 4.85
CA ARG A 63 -9.24 -10.82 4.80
C ARG A 63 -10.64 -10.95 5.38
N GLY A 64 -10.93 -10.25 6.49
CA GLY A 64 -12.24 -10.30 7.16
C GLY A 64 -13.39 -9.72 6.35
N ILE A 65 -13.11 -8.96 5.29
CA ILE A 65 -14.11 -8.31 4.44
C ILE A 65 -14.09 -8.82 2.99
N ASN A 66 -13.41 -9.94 2.71
CA ASN A 66 -13.18 -10.48 1.37
C ASN A 66 -12.57 -9.46 0.39
N GLY A 67 -11.74 -8.53 0.88
CA GLY A 67 -11.24 -7.40 0.09
C GLY A 67 -9.99 -7.69 -0.75
N LEU A 68 -9.45 -8.92 -0.71
CA LEU A 68 -8.23 -9.30 -1.44
C LEU A 68 -8.35 -9.11 -2.95
N SER A 69 -9.55 -9.34 -3.51
CA SER A 69 -9.82 -9.12 -4.93
C SER A 69 -9.68 -7.66 -5.34
N TRP A 70 -9.81 -6.71 -4.40
CA TRP A 70 -9.67 -5.29 -4.68
C TRP A 70 -8.23 -4.79 -4.64
N LEU A 71 -7.29 -5.62 -4.19
CA LEU A 71 -5.86 -5.29 -4.08
C LEU A 71 -4.99 -6.15 -5.00
N ASN A 72 -5.57 -7.06 -5.77
CA ASN A 72 -4.81 -8.01 -6.58
C ASN A 72 -4.05 -7.38 -7.77
N ASP A 73 -4.27 -6.10 -8.02
CA ASP A 73 -3.58 -5.28 -9.02
C ASP A 73 -2.26 -4.68 -8.50
N PHE A 74 -2.01 -4.74 -7.19
CA PHE A 74 -0.74 -4.30 -6.62
C PHE A 74 0.36 -5.36 -6.75
N GLU A 75 1.56 -4.89 -7.06
CA GLU A 75 2.80 -5.63 -6.82
C GLU A 75 3.17 -5.59 -5.33
N ARG A 76 3.50 -6.75 -4.76
CA ARG A 76 3.87 -6.87 -3.34
C ARG A 76 5.38 -6.81 -3.18
N VAL A 77 5.87 -5.81 -2.46
CA VAL A 77 7.29 -5.66 -2.12
C VAL A 77 7.49 -5.85 -0.62
N PRO A 78 7.84 -7.05 -0.13
CA PRO A 78 8.07 -7.29 1.28
C PRO A 78 9.37 -6.62 1.72
N ILE A 79 9.29 -5.73 2.72
CA ILE A 79 10.46 -5.11 3.34
C ILE A 79 10.82 -5.90 4.59
N GLY A 80 11.94 -6.62 4.53
CA GLY A 80 12.49 -7.38 5.65
C GLY A 80 13.50 -6.57 6.47
N GLY A 81 13.98 -7.19 7.56
CA GLY A 81 15.10 -6.64 8.33
C GLY A 81 16.41 -6.63 7.54
N PHE A 82 17.43 -5.96 8.09
CA PHE A 82 18.75 -5.92 7.46
C PHE A 82 19.41 -7.30 7.41
N PHE A 83 19.99 -7.65 6.26
CA PHE A 83 20.94 -8.75 6.15
C PHE A 83 22.23 -8.39 6.91
N GLU A 84 22.96 -9.39 7.45
CA GLU A 84 24.12 -9.18 8.34
C GLU A 84 25.17 -8.21 7.77
N GLY A 85 25.45 -8.28 6.46
CA GLY A 85 26.37 -7.36 5.79
C GLY A 85 25.82 -5.94 5.58
N GLY A 86 24.49 -5.79 5.44
CA GLY A 86 23.81 -4.50 5.28
C GLY A 86 23.77 -3.70 6.58
N ARG A 87 23.58 -4.39 7.72
CA ARG A 87 23.59 -3.78 9.06
C ARG A 87 24.93 -3.11 9.38
N LEU A 88 26.04 -3.78 9.05
CA LEU A 88 27.39 -3.26 9.25
C LEU A 88 27.69 -2.03 8.37
N LYS A 89 27.12 -1.95 7.17
CA LYS A 89 27.25 -0.79 6.28
C LYS A 89 26.54 0.44 6.82
N ILE A 90 25.28 0.31 7.25
CA ILE A 90 24.49 1.42 7.80
C ILE A 90 25.14 1.98 9.07
N HIS A 91 25.66 1.10 9.93
CA HIS A 91 26.38 1.53 11.13
C HIS A 91 27.65 2.33 10.81
N LYS A 92 28.38 1.96 9.75
CA LYS A 92 29.59 2.67 9.31
C LYS A 92 29.31 3.98 8.57
N GLU A 93 28.20 4.05 7.85
CA GLU A 93 27.82 5.22 7.04
C GLU A 93 27.06 6.30 7.84
N GLY A 94 26.74 6.05 9.12
CA GLY A 94 26.32 7.11 10.04
C GLY A 94 24.97 7.74 9.72
N ILE A 95 24.05 6.98 9.13
CA ILE A 95 22.63 7.37 9.09
C ILE A 95 22.12 7.19 10.53
N LYS A 96 22.23 8.27 11.31
CA LYS A 96 21.66 8.40 12.66
C LYS A 96 20.17 8.72 12.58
#